data_AF-A0A8C3QJG6-F1
#
_entry.id   AF-A0A8C3QJG6-F1
#
_cell.length_a   1.000
_cell.length_b   1.000
_cell.length_c   1.000
_cell.angle_alpha   90.00
_cell.angle_beta   90.00
_cell.angle_gamma   90.00
#
_symmetry.space_group_name_H-M   'P 1'
#
loop_
_entity.id
_entity.type
_entity.pdbx_description
1 polymer ?
#
loop_
_entity_poly.entity_id
_entity_poly.type
_entity_poly.pdbx_seq_one_letter_code
_entity_poly.pdbx_strand_id
1 'polypeptide(L)'
;MPSAFQLQCHLVLIFLAASKGETRYLEVRDAGEDDPFLLLSEDLKRELSAGQIYRRSLRCIDMLSIEGQFSFTADQPQLHCATFFIGEPEELITVHYDFVNIDCQGGDFLKVFDGWILKGEKFPSSLDHPLTTSQRYADFCESGNIQRSIRSSQNVAMIFFRIQQPGNGFTVTVKKSSNLFPSAMSSLRPPQEGLPWSFLTSTETAASP
;
A
#
# COMPACT_ATOMS: atom_id res chain seq x y z
N MET A 1 -9.84 30.60 -61.79
CA MET A 1 -9.02 30.38 -60.58
C MET A 1 -9.86 30.68 -59.33
N PRO A 2 -10.33 29.64 -58.60
CA PRO A 2 -10.90 29.83 -57.26
C PRO A 2 -10.51 28.67 -56.32
N SER A 3 -9.33 28.69 -55.70
CA SER A 3 -8.96 27.68 -54.67
C SER A 3 -8.49 28.29 -53.36
N ALA A 4 -8.21 29.60 -53.31
CA ALA A 4 -7.82 30.28 -52.08
C ALA A 4 -9.03 30.70 -51.21
N PHE A 5 -10.20 30.94 -51.82
CA PHE A 5 -11.36 31.48 -51.11
C PHE A 5 -12.11 30.42 -50.27
N GLN A 6 -12.08 29.14 -50.70
CA GLN A 6 -12.76 28.05 -49.97
C GLN A 6 -12.01 27.65 -48.70
N LEU A 7 -10.67 27.69 -48.72
CA LEU A 7 -9.86 27.31 -47.56
C LEU A 7 -9.98 28.35 -46.42
N GLN A 8 -10.09 29.64 -46.76
CA GLN A 8 -10.30 30.70 -45.77
C GLN A 8 -11.66 30.61 -45.08
N CYS A 9 -12.72 30.25 -45.80
CA CYS A 9 -14.04 30.04 -45.19
C CYS A 9 -14.06 28.87 -44.20
N HIS A 10 -13.36 27.77 -44.49
CA HIS A 10 -13.31 26.63 -43.58
C HIS A 10 -12.53 26.92 -42.29
N LEU A 11 -11.44 27.68 -42.37
CA LEU A 11 -10.69 28.10 -41.17
C LEU A 11 -11.52 29.04 -40.28
N VAL A 12 -12.28 29.97 -40.86
CA VAL A 12 -13.16 30.87 -40.10
C VAL A 12 -14.27 30.09 -39.37
N LEU A 13 -14.84 29.05 -40.00
CA LEU A 13 -15.87 28.22 -39.36
C LEU A 13 -15.32 27.39 -38.20
N ILE A 14 -14.09 26.87 -38.32
CA ILE A 14 -13.44 26.12 -37.22
C ILE A 14 -13.12 27.05 -36.04
N PHE A 15 -12.66 28.28 -36.30
CA PHE A 15 -12.41 29.26 -35.25
C PHE A 15 -13.72 29.75 -34.58
N LEU A 16 -14.83 29.86 -35.32
CA LEU A 16 -16.15 30.17 -34.74
C LEU A 16 -16.72 29.01 -33.92
N ALA A 17 -16.44 27.75 -34.29
CA ALA A 17 -16.82 26.58 -33.49
C ALA A 17 -15.98 26.45 -32.21
N ALA A 18 -14.70 26.85 -32.26
CA ALA A 18 -13.82 26.86 -31.09
C ALA A 18 -14.06 28.06 -30.14
N SER A 19 -14.56 29.18 -30.65
CA SER A 19 -14.89 30.38 -29.84
C SER A 19 -16.30 30.38 -29.28
N LYS A 20 -17.21 29.54 -29.81
CA LYS A 20 -18.44 29.12 -29.13
C LYS A 20 -18.10 28.08 -28.06
N GLY A 21 -17.32 28.52 -27.07
CA GLY A 21 -17.26 27.91 -25.77
C GLY A 21 -18.65 28.03 -25.14
N GLU A 22 -19.48 27.02 -25.36
CA GLU A 22 -20.73 26.85 -24.63
C GLU A 22 -20.36 26.51 -23.19
N THR A 23 -20.22 27.54 -22.36
CA THR A 23 -20.36 27.42 -20.91
C THR A 23 -21.75 26.83 -20.66
N ARG A 24 -21.83 25.51 -20.56
CA ARG A 24 -23.07 24.83 -20.19
C ARG A 24 -23.34 25.15 -18.72
N TYR A 25 -24.09 26.21 -18.50
CA TYR A 25 -24.85 26.43 -17.29
C TYR A 25 -25.84 25.27 -17.20
N LEU A 26 -25.66 24.38 -16.23
CA LEU A 26 -26.67 23.37 -15.91
C LEU A 26 -27.87 24.12 -15.34
N GLU A 27 -28.86 24.42 -16.18
CA GLU A 27 -30.20 24.71 -15.71
C GLU A 27 -30.70 23.47 -14.96
N VAL A 28 -30.85 23.61 -13.64
CA VAL A 28 -31.62 22.70 -12.81
C VAL A 28 -33.06 22.82 -13.29
N ARG A 29 -33.46 21.95 -14.23
CA ARG A 29 -34.86 21.64 -14.46
C ARG A 29 -35.32 20.75 -13.32
N ASP A 30 -36.12 21.32 -12.45
CA ASP A 30 -36.98 20.60 -11.52
C ASP A 30 -37.88 19.67 -12.35
N ALA A 31 -37.67 18.37 -12.25
CA ALA A 31 -38.38 17.37 -13.01
C ALA A 31 -38.65 16.15 -12.11
N GLY A 32 -39.86 16.16 -11.55
CA GLY A 32 -40.76 15.02 -11.45
C GLY A 32 -40.22 13.74 -10.83
N GLU A 33 -40.75 13.43 -9.65
CA GLU A 33 -40.74 12.09 -9.06
C GLU A 33 -41.12 11.02 -10.12
N ASP A 34 -40.40 9.89 -10.11
CA ASP A 34 -40.49 8.71 -10.99
C ASP A 34 -39.67 8.72 -12.31
N ASP A 35 -38.35 8.88 -12.22
CA ASP A 35 -37.44 8.56 -13.33
C ASP A 35 -36.46 7.40 -12.99
N PRO A 36 -36.55 6.22 -13.65
CA PRO A 36 -35.65 5.08 -13.45
C PRO A 36 -34.16 5.38 -13.66
N PHE A 37 -33.85 6.53 -14.27
CA PHE A 37 -32.49 7.01 -14.51
C PHE A 37 -31.77 7.51 -13.25
N LEU A 38 -32.47 7.80 -12.15
CA LEU A 38 -31.82 8.15 -10.88
C LEU A 38 -31.01 6.98 -10.30
N LEU A 39 -31.52 5.75 -10.42
CA LEU A 39 -30.80 4.54 -10.00
C LEU A 39 -29.54 4.31 -10.86
N LEU A 40 -29.64 4.54 -12.17
CA LEU A 40 -28.47 4.47 -13.08
C LEU A 40 -27.43 5.55 -12.75
N SER A 41 -27.86 6.72 -12.29
CA SER A 41 -26.95 7.80 -11.88
C SER A 41 -26.23 7.49 -10.57
N GLU A 42 -26.92 6.90 -9.58
CA GLU A 42 -26.30 6.45 -8.34
C GLU A 42 -25.36 5.27 -8.53
N ASP A 43 -25.72 4.30 -9.38
CA ASP A 43 -24.85 3.18 -9.74
C ASP A 43 -23.65 3.65 -10.57
N LEU A 44 -23.82 4.58 -11.51
CA LEU A 44 -22.71 5.19 -12.25
C LEU A 44 -21.82 6.04 -11.32
N LYS A 45 -22.39 6.74 -10.35
CA LYS A 45 -21.65 7.50 -9.33
C LYS A 45 -20.94 6.58 -8.34
N ARG A 46 -21.52 5.42 -8.00
CA ARG A 46 -20.85 4.35 -7.24
C ARG A 46 -19.75 3.69 -8.05
N GLU A 47 -19.92 3.46 -9.35
CA GLU A 47 -18.89 2.94 -10.25
C GLU A 47 -17.74 3.94 -10.44
N LEU A 48 -18.02 5.24 -10.60
CA LEU A 48 -17.00 6.29 -10.69
C LEU A 48 -16.28 6.53 -9.35
N SER A 49 -16.96 6.40 -8.21
CA SER A 49 -16.34 6.51 -6.88
C SER A 49 -15.64 5.21 -6.43
N ALA A 50 -16.08 4.04 -6.91
CA ALA A 50 -15.38 2.77 -6.76
C ALA A 50 -14.21 2.60 -7.74
N GLY A 51 -14.16 3.40 -8.81
CA GLY A 51 -13.23 3.24 -9.93
C GLY A 51 -11.93 4.03 -9.86
N GLN A 52 -11.80 5.04 -8.99
CA GLN A 52 -10.62 5.90 -8.97
C GLN A 52 -9.64 5.53 -7.85
N ILE A 53 -8.80 4.52 -8.12
CA ILE A 53 -7.65 4.19 -7.26
C ILE A 53 -6.80 5.45 -7.07
N TYR A 54 -6.56 5.84 -5.81
CA TYR A 54 -5.69 6.97 -5.47
C TYR A 54 -4.30 6.74 -6.06
N ARG A 55 -3.71 7.76 -6.71
CA ARG A 55 -2.38 7.66 -7.33
C ARG A 55 -1.48 8.81 -6.88
N ARG A 56 -0.24 8.49 -6.54
CA ARG A 56 0.75 9.50 -6.15
C ARG A 56 2.19 9.00 -6.34
N SER A 57 3.11 9.89 -6.68
CA SER A 57 4.55 9.61 -6.65
C SER A 57 5.13 9.60 -5.23
N LEU A 58 5.95 8.60 -4.94
CA LEU A 58 6.69 8.44 -3.69
C LEU A 58 7.90 9.36 -3.64
N ARG A 59 8.19 9.87 -2.44
CA ARG A 59 9.47 10.47 -2.08
C ARG A 59 10.44 9.37 -1.65
N CYS A 60 11.73 9.71 -1.55
CA CYS A 60 12.74 8.77 -1.08
C CYS A 60 12.44 8.24 0.33
N ILE A 61 11.95 9.10 1.23
CA ILE A 61 11.43 8.69 2.54
C ILE A 61 9.96 9.11 2.63
N ASP A 62 9.06 8.15 2.78
CA ASP A 62 7.62 8.41 2.87
C ASP A 62 6.95 7.51 3.91
N MET A 63 5.86 8.02 4.51
CA MET A 63 5.04 7.29 5.48
C MET A 63 3.57 7.50 5.10
N LEU A 64 2.85 6.41 4.86
CA LEU A 64 1.53 6.42 4.23
C LEU A 64 0.57 5.49 4.98
N SER A 65 -0.61 6.01 5.31
CA SER A 65 -1.72 5.22 5.86
C SER A 65 -2.89 5.05 4.87
N ILE A 66 -2.65 5.35 3.60
CA ILE A 66 -3.68 5.31 2.55
C ILE A 66 -3.39 4.19 1.55
N GLU A 67 -4.44 3.57 1.05
CA GLU A 67 -4.37 2.66 -0.09
C GLU A 67 -4.21 3.44 -1.39
N GLY A 68 -3.70 2.77 -2.42
CA GLY A 68 -3.55 3.38 -3.74
C GLY A 68 -2.43 2.77 -4.55
N GLN A 69 -2.18 3.37 -5.71
CA GLN A 69 -1.06 3.07 -6.57
C GLN A 69 0.01 4.15 -6.42
N PHE A 70 1.22 3.70 -6.15
CA PHE A 70 2.35 4.56 -5.83
C PHE A 70 3.49 4.29 -6.79
N SER A 71 4.06 5.34 -7.36
CA SER A 71 5.19 5.23 -8.29
C SER A 71 6.42 5.93 -7.75
N PHE A 72 7.60 5.37 -8.02
CA PHE A 72 8.88 6.00 -7.75
C PHE A 72 9.73 5.95 -9.01
N THR A 73 10.31 7.08 -9.39
CA THR A 73 11.29 7.18 -10.48
C THR A 73 12.50 7.93 -9.94
N ALA A 74 13.70 7.38 -10.15
CA ALA A 74 14.92 8.02 -9.73
C ALA A 74 15.29 9.15 -10.69
N ASP A 75 15.48 10.38 -10.18
CA ASP A 75 16.06 11.48 -10.96
C ASP A 75 17.61 11.47 -10.90
N GLN A 76 18.16 10.83 -9.88
CA GLN A 76 19.58 10.68 -9.58
C GLN A 76 19.79 9.38 -8.77
N PRO A 77 21.03 8.90 -8.57
CA PRO A 77 21.28 7.72 -7.75
C PRO A 77 20.72 7.87 -6.32
N GLN A 78 19.87 6.94 -5.90
CA GLN A 78 19.23 6.90 -4.59
C GLN A 78 19.59 5.61 -3.85
N LEU A 79 20.29 5.73 -2.72
CA LEU A 79 20.94 4.58 -2.06
C LEU A 79 20.18 4.00 -0.86
N HIS A 80 19.39 4.83 -0.16
CA HIS A 80 18.79 4.48 1.14
C HIS A 80 17.37 5.03 1.28
N CYS A 81 16.50 4.67 0.33
CA CYS A 81 15.11 5.10 0.35
C CYS A 81 14.22 4.04 1.01
N ALA A 82 13.13 4.52 1.63
CA ALA A 82 12.21 3.72 2.41
C ALA A 82 10.80 4.34 2.40
N THR A 83 9.80 3.50 2.15
CA THR A 83 8.38 3.86 2.29
C THR A 83 7.74 2.96 3.33
N PHE A 84 7.14 3.57 4.34
CA PHE A 84 6.43 2.88 5.41
C PHE A 84 4.92 2.93 5.12
N PHE A 85 4.30 1.77 4.96
CA PHE A 85 2.85 1.65 4.88
C PHE A 85 2.31 1.20 6.23
N ILE A 86 1.28 1.90 6.71
CA ILE A 86 0.68 1.70 8.03
C ILE A 86 -0.82 1.45 7.85
N GLY A 87 -1.32 0.38 8.44
CA GLY A 87 -2.72 -0.01 8.53
C GLY A 87 -3.27 0.25 9.92
N GLU A 88 -4.59 0.23 10.02
CA GLU A 88 -5.27 0.10 11.32
C GLU A 88 -4.91 -1.25 11.99
N PRO A 89 -5.07 -1.40 13.31
CA PRO A 89 -4.59 -2.59 14.03
C PRO A 89 -5.14 -3.92 13.50
N GLU A 90 -6.37 -3.91 12.98
CA GLU A 90 -7.03 -5.06 12.37
C GLU A 90 -6.88 -5.09 10.84
N GLU A 91 -5.88 -4.43 10.26
CA GLU A 91 -5.61 -4.46 8.82
C GLU A 91 -4.31 -5.19 8.50
N LEU A 92 -4.30 -5.91 7.37
CA LEU A 92 -3.10 -6.44 6.74
C LEU A 92 -2.85 -5.71 5.42
N ILE A 93 -1.58 -5.43 5.15
CA ILE A 93 -1.14 -4.71 3.97
C ILE A 93 -0.68 -5.70 2.90
N THR A 94 -1.18 -5.52 1.68
CA THR A 94 -0.70 -6.25 0.51
C THR A 94 -0.09 -5.28 -0.48
N VAL A 95 1.16 -5.52 -0.84
CA VAL A 95 1.91 -4.79 -1.86
C VAL A 95 1.90 -5.61 -3.14
N HIS A 96 1.34 -5.06 -4.21
CA HIS A 96 1.36 -5.64 -5.55
C HIS A 96 2.38 -4.88 -6.41
N TYR A 97 3.24 -5.62 -7.11
CA TYR A 97 4.13 -5.03 -8.11
C TYR A 97 3.39 -4.87 -9.43
N ASP A 98 3.13 -3.63 -9.83
CA ASP A 98 2.48 -3.33 -11.11
C ASP A 98 3.53 -3.21 -12.23
N PHE A 99 4.64 -2.53 -11.94
CA PHE A 99 5.76 -2.32 -12.85
C PHE A 99 7.06 -2.19 -12.06
N VAL A 100 8.13 -2.80 -12.54
CA VAL A 100 9.47 -2.68 -11.94
C VAL A 100 10.51 -2.63 -13.07
N ASN A 101 11.30 -1.56 -13.09
CA ASN A 101 12.42 -1.38 -14.00
C ASN A 101 13.63 -0.88 -13.20
N ILE A 102 14.42 -1.82 -12.69
CA ILE A 102 15.63 -1.57 -11.89
C ILE A 102 16.75 -2.53 -12.32
N ASP A 103 18.01 -2.16 -12.10
CA ASP A 103 19.16 -2.99 -12.49
C ASP A 103 19.63 -3.90 -11.34
N CYS A 104 18.95 -5.05 -11.18
CA CYS A 104 19.31 -6.03 -10.15
C CYS A 104 20.76 -6.54 -10.26
N GLN A 105 21.32 -6.63 -11.48
CA GLN A 105 22.70 -7.08 -11.69
C GLN A 105 23.71 -5.98 -11.37
N GLY A 106 23.35 -4.72 -11.65
CA GLY A 106 24.09 -3.52 -11.25
C GLY A 106 23.98 -3.18 -9.76
N GLY A 107 23.28 -4.00 -8.97
CA GLY A 107 23.16 -3.86 -7.53
C GLY A 107 21.95 -3.05 -7.07
N ASP A 108 21.03 -2.64 -7.94
CA ASP A 108 19.76 -2.10 -7.46
C ASP A 108 18.99 -3.18 -6.70
N PHE A 109 18.17 -2.77 -5.73
CA PHE A 109 17.28 -3.70 -5.04
C PHE A 109 15.96 -3.04 -4.71
N LEU A 110 14.90 -3.85 -4.68
CA LEU A 110 13.57 -3.48 -4.22
C LEU A 110 13.09 -4.57 -3.27
N LYS A 111 12.97 -4.23 -1.99
CA LYS A 111 12.66 -5.18 -0.93
C LYS A 111 11.45 -4.73 -0.15
N VAL A 112 10.62 -5.68 0.24
CA VAL A 112 9.57 -5.47 1.24
C VAL A 112 10.00 -6.18 2.52
N PHE A 113 9.79 -5.50 3.64
CA PHE A 113 9.93 -6.05 4.97
C PHE A 113 8.57 -6.08 5.66
N ASP A 114 8.19 -7.25 6.19
CA ASP A 114 6.99 -7.43 7.02
C ASP A 114 7.26 -6.80 8.41
N GLY A 115 6.78 -5.58 8.63
CA GLY A 115 7.19 -4.67 9.71
C GLY A 115 8.05 -3.49 9.21
N TRP A 116 8.90 -2.92 10.08
CA TRP A 116 9.83 -1.84 9.67
C TRP A 116 11.23 -1.98 10.27
N ILE A 117 12.18 -1.28 9.65
CA ILE A 117 13.58 -1.21 10.06
C ILE A 117 13.95 0.25 10.26
N LEU A 118 14.41 0.58 11.46
CA LEU A 118 14.85 1.93 11.81
C LEU A 118 16.24 1.85 12.43
N LYS A 119 17.22 2.51 11.80
CA LYS A 119 18.62 2.53 12.26
C LYS A 119 19.24 1.13 12.48
N GLY A 120 18.82 0.14 11.68
CA GLY A 120 19.27 -1.25 11.77
C GLY A 120 18.45 -2.13 12.71
N GLU A 121 17.66 -1.52 13.60
CA GLU A 121 16.74 -2.21 14.49
C GLU A 121 15.46 -2.61 13.77
N LYS A 122 14.95 -3.80 14.07
CA LYS A 122 13.80 -4.41 13.39
C LYS A 122 12.60 -4.44 14.33
N PHE A 123 11.46 -4.02 13.82
CA PHE A 123 10.23 -3.95 14.59
C PHE A 123 9.07 -4.64 13.85
N PRO A 124 8.23 -5.39 14.57
CA PRO A 124 8.44 -5.83 15.96
C PRO A 124 9.67 -6.74 16.10
N SER A 125 10.06 -7.04 17.35
CA SER A 125 11.19 -7.92 17.65
C SER A 125 10.93 -9.34 17.12
N SER A 126 11.96 -10.18 17.03
CA SER A 126 11.77 -11.58 16.62
C SER A 126 10.99 -12.42 17.64
N LEU A 127 10.80 -11.93 18.88
CA LEU A 127 9.96 -12.56 19.89
C LEU A 127 8.48 -12.21 19.71
N ASP A 128 8.20 -11.03 19.15
CA ASP A 128 6.85 -10.47 18.99
C ASP A 128 6.35 -10.56 17.54
N HIS A 129 7.00 -11.36 16.70
CA HIS A 129 6.64 -11.58 15.30
C HIS A 129 6.48 -13.08 15.03
N PRO A 130 5.40 -13.52 14.33
CA PRO A 130 5.20 -14.94 14.05
C PRO A 130 6.25 -15.53 13.08
N LEU A 131 6.71 -14.71 12.14
CA LEU A 131 7.79 -15.07 11.21
C LEU A 131 9.18 -14.71 11.76
N THR A 132 10.16 -15.55 11.45
CA THR A 132 11.58 -15.26 11.72
C THR A 132 12.08 -14.08 10.88
N THR A 133 13.15 -13.42 11.31
CA THR A 133 13.70 -12.24 10.60
C THR A 133 14.00 -12.50 9.12
N SER A 134 14.56 -13.66 8.76
CA SER A 134 14.88 -13.99 7.36
C SER A 134 13.63 -14.13 6.50
N GLN A 135 12.55 -14.68 7.05
CA GLN A 135 11.27 -14.87 6.36
C GLN A 135 10.48 -13.55 6.19
N ARG A 136 10.88 -12.49 6.89
CA ARG A 136 10.22 -11.18 6.81
C ARG A 136 10.72 -10.33 5.64
N TYR A 137 11.76 -10.78 4.93
CA TYR A 137 12.26 -10.11 3.74
C TYR A 137 11.69 -10.78 2.48
N ALA A 138 11.14 -9.96 1.59
CA ALA A 138 10.85 -10.35 0.23
C ALA A 138 11.69 -9.48 -0.71
N ASP A 139 12.59 -10.12 -1.45
CA ASP A 139 13.48 -9.47 -2.42
C ASP A 139 12.97 -9.71 -3.85
N PHE A 140 12.59 -8.64 -4.54
CA PHE A 140 12.14 -8.71 -5.92
C PHE A 140 13.22 -9.31 -6.84
N CYS A 141 14.49 -8.99 -6.61
CA CYS A 141 15.61 -9.45 -7.44
C CYS A 141 15.95 -10.94 -7.23
N GLU A 142 15.65 -11.49 -6.04
CA GLU A 142 15.88 -12.90 -5.73
C GLU A 142 14.73 -13.80 -6.23
N SER A 143 13.48 -13.31 -6.14
CA SER A 143 12.28 -14.07 -6.51
C SER A 143 12.05 -14.22 -8.02
N GLY A 144 12.98 -13.78 -8.88
CA GLY A 144 12.93 -13.96 -10.34
C GLY A 144 11.65 -13.41 -11.00
N ASN A 145 11.04 -12.37 -10.42
CA ASN A 145 9.76 -11.78 -10.87
C ASN A 145 8.55 -12.76 -10.83
N ILE A 146 8.65 -13.89 -10.11
CA ILE A 146 7.55 -14.85 -9.92
C ILE A 146 6.56 -14.30 -8.89
N GLN A 147 7.07 -13.68 -7.83
CA GLN A 147 6.25 -13.12 -6.76
C GLN A 147 5.73 -11.73 -7.14
N ARG A 148 4.48 -11.69 -7.62
CA ARG A 148 3.79 -10.45 -8.03
C ARG A 148 3.23 -9.65 -6.85
N SER A 149 3.13 -10.26 -5.67
CA SER A 149 2.58 -9.60 -4.48
C SER A 149 3.12 -10.16 -3.19
N ILE A 150 3.19 -9.30 -2.18
CA ILE A 150 3.63 -9.63 -0.82
C ILE A 150 2.57 -9.14 0.15
N ARG A 151 2.15 -10.02 1.06
CA ARG A 151 1.21 -9.70 2.13
C ARG A 151 1.94 -9.68 3.46
N SER A 152 1.75 -8.62 4.24
CA SER A 152 2.27 -8.53 5.60
C SER A 152 1.46 -9.42 6.55
N SER A 153 2.11 -9.86 7.62
CA SER A 153 1.48 -10.58 8.72
C SER A 153 0.83 -9.62 9.73
N GLN A 154 1.13 -8.33 9.63
CA GLN A 154 0.68 -7.28 10.54
C GLN A 154 0.24 -6.03 9.76
N ASN A 155 -0.18 -5.00 10.49
CA ASN A 155 -0.62 -3.72 9.96
C ASN A 155 0.52 -2.80 9.51
N VAL A 156 1.73 -3.32 9.27
CA VAL A 156 2.87 -2.54 8.82
C VAL A 156 3.65 -3.30 7.75
N ALA A 157 4.02 -2.58 6.69
CA ALA A 157 4.97 -3.07 5.69
C ALA A 157 5.91 -1.93 5.28
N MET A 158 7.20 -2.24 5.18
CA MET A 158 8.21 -1.29 4.73
C MET A 158 8.76 -1.72 3.37
N ILE A 159 8.67 -0.84 2.38
CA ILE A 159 9.42 -0.99 1.13
C ILE A 159 10.73 -0.25 1.29
N PHE A 160 11.87 -0.88 1.02
CA PHE A 160 13.16 -0.23 1.02
C PHE A 160 13.94 -0.60 -0.24
N PHE A 161 14.61 0.39 -0.81
CA PHE A 161 15.14 0.26 -2.15
C PHE A 161 16.37 1.13 -2.39
N ARG A 162 17.15 0.68 -3.37
CA ARG A 162 18.27 1.39 -3.97
C ARG A 162 18.09 1.36 -5.48
N ILE A 163 18.13 2.53 -6.12
CA ILE A 163 18.02 2.69 -7.58
C ILE A 163 19.08 3.68 -8.03
N GLN A 164 20.07 3.19 -8.78
CA GLN A 164 21.23 3.99 -9.17
C GLN A 164 21.00 4.77 -10.47
N GLN A 165 20.31 4.17 -11.43
CA GLN A 165 20.14 4.74 -12.76
C GLN A 165 18.97 5.74 -12.80
N PRO A 166 19.18 6.99 -13.27
CA PRO A 166 18.08 7.90 -13.52
C PRO A 166 17.07 7.35 -14.53
N GLY A 167 15.78 7.60 -14.31
CA GLY A 167 14.68 7.06 -15.13
C GLY A 167 14.22 5.66 -14.73
N ASN A 168 15.02 4.89 -13.99
CA ASN A 168 14.60 3.62 -13.41
C ASN A 168 13.68 3.84 -12.20
N GLY A 169 12.86 2.84 -11.90
CA GLY A 169 11.75 3.02 -10.98
C GLY A 169 10.86 1.80 -10.81
N PHE A 170 9.80 1.99 -10.03
CA PHE A 170 8.76 0.99 -9.83
C PHE A 170 7.40 1.65 -9.59
N THR A 171 6.35 0.88 -9.83
CA THR A 171 4.97 1.19 -9.47
C THR A 171 4.41 0.02 -8.68
N VAL A 172 3.83 0.32 -7.52
CA VAL A 172 3.18 -0.65 -6.65
C VAL A 172 1.75 -0.24 -6.34
N THR A 173 0.85 -1.21 -6.25
CA THR A 173 -0.48 -1.00 -5.68
C THR A 173 -0.51 -1.56 -4.26
N VAL A 174 -0.88 -0.72 -3.31
CA VAL A 174 -1.03 -1.09 -1.90
C VAL A 174 -2.50 -1.19 -1.55
N LYS A 175 -2.87 -2.34 -1.00
CA LYS A 175 -4.21 -2.65 -0.49
C LYS A 175 -4.13 -3.02 0.98
N LYS A 176 -5.20 -2.75 1.70
CA LYS A 176 -5.46 -3.08 3.09
C LYS A 176 -6.65 -4.04 3.10
N SER A 177 -6.56 -5.05 3.94
CA SER A 177 -7.60 -6.06 4.09
C SER A 177 -7.83 -6.30 5.56
N SER A 178 -9.09 -6.48 5.97
CA SER A 178 -9.40 -6.79 7.36
C SER A 178 -8.74 -8.11 7.77
N ASN A 179 -8.02 -8.06 8.87
CA ASN A 179 -7.54 -9.21 9.61
C ASN A 179 -8.68 -9.69 10.51
N LEU A 180 -9.42 -10.71 10.08
CA LEU A 180 -10.50 -11.29 10.88
C LEU A 180 -9.99 -12.03 12.13
N PHE A 181 -8.66 -12.18 12.27
CA PHE A 181 -7.99 -12.75 13.43
C PHE A 181 -6.78 -11.90 13.84
N PRO A 182 -6.98 -10.67 14.37
CA PRO A 182 -5.90 -9.88 14.92
C PRO A 182 -5.23 -10.69 16.03
N SER A 183 -3.93 -10.89 15.95
CA SER A 183 -3.16 -11.55 17.01
C SER A 183 -3.04 -10.63 18.24
N ALA A 184 -4.16 -10.37 18.90
CA ALA A 184 -4.28 -9.55 20.09
C ALA A 184 -4.80 -10.38 21.26
N MET A 185 -4.01 -11.38 21.71
CA MET A 185 -4.02 -11.85 23.10
C MET A 185 -2.83 -12.80 23.35
N SER A 186 -1.62 -12.28 23.52
CA SER A 186 -0.48 -13.07 24.05
C SER A 186 0.32 -12.25 25.06
N SER A 187 -0.33 -11.43 25.89
CA SER A 187 0.35 -10.84 27.05
C SER A 187 -0.47 -10.82 28.34
N LEU A 188 -1.74 -11.21 28.34
CA LEU A 188 -2.42 -11.60 29.57
C LEU A 188 -2.28 -13.11 29.76
N ARG A 189 -1.08 -13.56 30.14
CA ARG A 189 -1.08 -14.63 31.14
C ARG A 189 -1.63 -13.96 32.39
N PRO A 190 -2.75 -14.43 32.98
CA PRO A 190 -3.07 -14.02 34.34
C PRO A 190 -1.85 -14.34 35.22
N PRO A 191 -1.55 -13.56 36.26
CA PRO A 191 -0.64 -14.04 37.29
C PRO A 191 -1.15 -15.43 37.69
N GLN A 192 -0.25 -16.40 37.77
CA GLN A 192 -0.60 -17.72 38.30
C GLN A 192 -1.02 -17.54 39.77
N GLU A 193 -2.28 -17.21 40.00
CA GLU A 193 -2.94 -17.46 41.26
C GLU A 193 -3.10 -18.98 41.38
N GLY A 194 -2.51 -19.53 42.43
CA GLY A 194 -2.74 -20.92 42.82
C GLY A 194 -1.56 -21.87 42.59
N LEU A 195 -0.42 -21.58 43.22
CA LEU A 195 0.33 -22.68 43.83
C LEU A 195 -0.48 -23.14 45.05
N PRO A 196 -0.99 -24.39 45.10
CA PRO A 196 -1.52 -24.91 46.34
C PRO A 196 -0.36 -25.12 47.31
N TRP A 197 -0.43 -24.41 48.44
CA TRP A 197 0.34 -24.65 49.65
C TRP A 197 0.04 -26.05 50.17
N SER A 198 0.72 -27.05 49.65
CA SER A 198 0.80 -28.38 50.26
C SER A 198 2.06 -29.05 49.69
N PHE A 199 2.86 -29.64 50.57
CA PHE A 199 4.21 -30.21 50.33
C PHE A 199 5.41 -29.27 50.52
N LEU A 200 5.34 -28.43 51.55
CA LEU A 200 6.50 -28.18 52.42
C LEU A 200 6.08 -28.37 53.88
N THR A 201 6.15 -29.62 54.35
CA THR A 201 6.38 -29.90 55.77
C THR A 201 7.62 -30.76 55.85
N SER A 202 8.74 -30.08 56.12
CA SER A 202 9.92 -30.62 56.73
C SER A 202 9.62 -31.01 58.19
N THR A 203 10.19 -32.14 58.64
CA THR A 203 10.69 -32.44 60.00
C THR A 203 11.12 -33.92 59.96
N GLU A 204 12.40 -34.24 59.71
CA GLU A 204 13.51 -34.24 60.67
C GLU A 204 13.17 -35.01 61.96
N THR A 205 13.72 -36.23 62.12
CA THR A 205 14.70 -36.62 63.18
C THR A 205 14.63 -38.11 63.60
N ALA A 206 15.78 -38.79 63.37
CA ALA A 206 16.46 -39.82 64.17
C ALA A 206 15.99 -41.28 64.36
N ALA A 207 17.01 -42.14 64.19
CA ALA A 207 17.45 -43.26 65.06
C ALA A 207 17.25 -44.70 64.55
N SER A 208 18.40 -45.40 64.48
CA SER A 208 18.65 -46.83 64.27
C SER A 208 17.97 -47.72 65.34
N PRO A 209 17.94 -49.05 65.16
CA PRO A 209 19.13 -49.92 65.28
C PRO A 209 19.44 -50.76 64.04
#